data_AF-A0A060QNH3-F1
#
_entry.id   AF-A0A060QNH3-F1
#
_cell.length_a   1.000
_cell.length_b   1.000
_cell.length_c   1.000
_cell.angle_alpha   90.00
_cell.angle_beta   90.00
_cell.angle_gamma   90.00
#
_symmetry.space_group_name_H-M   'P 1'
#
loop_
_entity.id
_entity.type
_entity.pdbx_description
1 polymer ?
#
loop_
_entity_poly.entity_id
_entity_poly.type
_entity_poly.pdbx_seq_one_letter_code
_entity_poly.pdbx_strand_id
1 'polypeptide(L)'
;MSRRFKKSRSQKVKRSVNIVLLTIYLLLVCFLLFLIFKYNILAFRYLNLVVTALVLLVALVGLLLIIYKKAEKFTIFLLVFSILVSSVSLFAVQQFVGLTNRLNATSNYSEYSISVAVLADSDIENVTQLTSVTAPTGTDNENIQKLLADIKSSQNTDLTVNQSSSYLAAYKSLIAGETKAIVLNSVFENIIESEYPDYASKIKKIYTKGFTKKVEAPKTSKNQSFNIYVSGIDTYGPISSVSRSDVNILMTVNRDTKKILLTTTPRDAYVPIADGGNNQKDKLTHAGIYGVDSSIHTLENLYGVDINYYVRLNFTSFLKMIDLLGGVDVHNDQEFSALHGKFHFPVGNVHLDSEQALGFVRERYSLADGDRDRGRNQQKVIVAIIQKLTSTEVLKNYSSILQGLQDSLQTNMPIETMIDLVNTQLESGGNYKVNSQDLKGTGRMDLPSYAMPDSNLYVMEIDDSSLAVVKAAIQDMMEGR
;
A
#
# COMPACT_ATOMS: atom_id res chain seq x y z
N MET A 1 26.61 70.40 5.82
CA MET A 1 25.66 69.79 4.84
C MET A 1 25.67 68.23 4.78
N SER A 2 26.60 67.49 5.41
CA SER A 2 26.77 66.04 5.13
C SER A 2 25.86 65.06 5.91
N ARG A 3 25.35 65.39 7.10
CA ARG A 3 24.50 64.48 7.91
C ARG A 3 23.07 64.31 7.37
N ARG A 4 22.44 65.37 6.84
CA ARG A 4 21.06 65.35 6.32
C ARG A 4 20.95 64.54 5.02
N PHE A 5 21.96 64.65 4.14
CA PHE A 5 22.06 63.87 2.89
C PHE A 5 22.27 62.36 3.15
N LYS A 6 23.13 61.97 4.11
CA LYS A 6 23.31 60.56 4.50
C LYS A 6 22.03 59.94 5.06
N LYS A 7 21.25 60.70 5.86
CA LYS A 7 19.98 60.23 6.45
C LYS A 7 18.90 59.97 5.40
N SER A 8 18.77 60.87 4.41
CA SER A 8 17.85 60.74 3.27
C SER A 8 18.18 59.54 2.37
N ARG A 9 19.46 59.33 2.04
CA ARG A 9 19.91 58.17 1.23
C ARG A 9 19.69 56.85 1.97
N SER A 10 19.95 56.80 3.27
CA SER A 10 19.70 55.61 4.11
C SER A 10 18.21 55.25 4.22
N GLN A 11 17.31 56.23 4.30
CA GLN A 11 15.87 55.99 4.31
C GLN A 11 15.35 55.47 2.96
N LYS A 12 15.82 56.01 1.83
CA LYS A 12 15.48 55.48 0.50
C LYS A 12 15.90 54.01 0.35
N VAL A 13 17.11 53.66 0.79
CA VAL A 13 17.61 52.28 0.73
C VAL A 13 16.75 51.33 1.58
N LYS A 14 16.42 51.69 2.82
CA LYS A 14 15.57 50.86 3.70
C LYS A 14 14.16 50.65 3.15
N ARG A 15 13.59 51.68 2.51
CA ARG A 15 12.29 51.57 1.84
C ARG A 15 12.34 50.58 0.68
N SER A 16 13.38 50.63 -0.16
CA SER A 16 13.57 49.65 -1.24
C SER A 16 13.71 48.23 -0.68
N VAL A 17 14.48 48.04 0.39
CA VAL A 17 14.61 46.74 1.07
C VAL A 17 13.26 46.22 1.57
N ASN A 18 12.46 47.06 2.23
CA ASN A 18 11.13 46.66 2.71
C ASN A 18 10.17 46.27 1.57
N ILE A 19 10.22 46.97 0.43
CA ILE A 19 9.40 46.63 -0.75
C ILE A 19 9.82 45.26 -1.32
N VAL A 20 11.13 45.01 -1.42
CA VAL A 20 11.65 43.71 -1.87
C VAL A 20 11.22 42.60 -0.91
N LEU A 21 11.39 42.79 0.41
CA LEU A 21 10.97 41.81 1.41
C LEU A 21 9.46 41.56 1.36
N LEU A 22 8.63 42.59 1.22
CA LEU A 22 7.18 42.42 1.08
C LEU A 22 6.82 41.65 -0.19
N THR A 23 7.54 41.89 -1.29
CA THR A 23 7.32 41.17 -2.56
C THR A 23 7.66 39.69 -2.42
N ILE A 24 8.82 39.37 -1.82
CA ILE A 24 9.23 38.00 -1.52
C ILE A 24 8.22 37.31 -0.61
N TYR A 25 7.78 38.01 0.44
CA TYR A 25 6.76 37.51 1.35
C TYR A 25 5.46 37.19 0.62
N LEU A 26 4.94 38.11 -0.20
CA LEU A 26 3.70 37.89 -0.96
C LEU A 26 3.81 36.70 -1.92
N LEU A 27 4.95 36.52 -2.60
CA LEU A 27 5.17 35.36 -3.47
C LEU A 27 5.13 34.04 -2.68
N LEU A 28 5.84 33.98 -1.54
CA LEU A 28 5.85 32.80 -0.66
C LEU A 28 4.46 32.49 -0.12
N VAL A 29 3.73 33.52 0.31
CA VAL A 29 2.37 33.40 0.84
C VAL A 29 1.40 32.92 -0.23
N CYS A 30 1.42 33.52 -1.42
CA CYS A 30 0.56 33.08 -2.52
C CYS A 30 0.78 31.60 -2.84
N PHE A 31 2.02 31.16 -2.88
CA PHE A 31 2.35 29.77 -3.16
C PHE A 31 1.99 28.83 -1.99
N LEU A 32 2.23 29.24 -0.75
CA LEU A 32 1.82 28.50 0.44
C LEU A 32 0.30 28.32 0.50
N LEU A 33 -0.46 29.40 0.30
CA LEU A 33 -1.92 29.37 0.28
C LEU A 33 -2.44 28.51 -0.87
N PHE A 34 -1.83 28.60 -2.06
CA PHE A 34 -2.16 27.72 -3.18
C PHE A 34 -2.05 26.24 -2.78
N LEU A 35 -0.96 25.81 -2.14
CA LEU A 35 -0.83 24.42 -1.70
C LEU A 35 -1.83 24.04 -0.60
N ILE A 36 -2.05 24.94 0.37
CA ILE A 36 -3.01 24.72 1.46
C ILE A 36 -4.42 24.46 0.92
N PHE A 37 -4.89 25.30 0.00
CA PHE A 37 -6.23 25.16 -0.58
C PHE A 37 -6.31 24.04 -1.62
N LYS A 38 -5.27 23.81 -2.42
CA LYS A 38 -5.25 22.73 -3.41
C LYS A 38 -5.42 21.35 -2.76
N TYR A 39 -4.76 21.12 -1.62
CA TYR A 39 -4.75 19.81 -0.93
C TYR A 39 -5.64 19.79 0.33
N ASN A 40 -6.48 20.81 0.55
CA ASN A 40 -7.33 20.93 1.75
C ASN A 40 -6.56 20.80 3.08
N ILE A 41 -5.31 21.25 3.15
CA ILE A 41 -4.50 21.18 4.37
C ILE A 41 -5.07 22.13 5.44
N LEU A 42 -5.16 21.67 6.69
CA LEU A 42 -5.71 22.43 7.83
C LEU A 42 -7.16 22.91 7.62
N ALA A 43 -7.98 22.20 6.85
CA ALA A 43 -9.37 22.61 6.62
C ALA A 43 -10.27 22.45 7.86
N PHE A 44 -9.88 21.60 8.82
CA PHE A 44 -10.64 21.37 10.05
C PHE A 44 -10.89 22.68 10.82
N ARG A 45 -12.14 22.89 11.28
CA ARG A 45 -12.54 24.09 12.04
C ARG A 45 -12.16 25.42 11.37
N TYR A 46 -12.13 25.44 10.03
CA TYR A 46 -11.76 26.60 9.22
C TYR A 46 -10.36 27.16 9.50
N LEU A 47 -9.43 26.33 9.99
CA LEU A 47 -8.09 26.79 10.37
C LEU A 47 -7.29 27.32 9.17
N ASN A 48 -7.49 26.76 7.98
CA ASN A 48 -6.92 27.28 6.73
C ASN A 48 -7.35 28.73 6.44
N LEU A 49 -8.60 29.11 6.74
CA LEU A 49 -9.10 30.49 6.61
C LEU A 49 -8.47 31.40 7.67
N VAL A 50 -8.31 30.91 8.90
CA VAL A 50 -7.65 31.67 9.98
C VAL A 50 -6.19 31.95 9.63
N VAL A 51 -5.46 30.94 9.14
CA VAL A 51 -4.07 31.09 8.66
C VAL A 51 -4.02 32.08 7.50
N THR A 52 -4.95 31.99 6.56
CA THR A 52 -5.07 32.94 5.44
C THR A 52 -5.24 34.38 5.93
N ALA A 53 -6.16 34.61 6.87
CA ALA A 53 -6.41 35.92 7.45
C ALA A 53 -5.17 36.48 8.18
N LEU A 54 -4.50 35.66 8.98
CA LEU A 54 -3.28 36.06 9.71
C LEU A 54 -2.15 36.47 8.77
N VAL A 55 -1.91 35.67 7.73
CA VAL A 55 -0.83 35.90 6.78
C VAL A 55 -1.13 37.12 5.89
N LEU A 56 -2.38 37.31 5.46
CA LEU A 56 -2.79 38.52 4.74
C LEU A 56 -2.74 39.78 5.63
N LEU A 57 -3.06 39.66 6.92
CA LEU A 57 -2.95 40.75 7.89
C LEU A 57 -1.50 41.23 8.03
N VAL A 58 -0.53 40.31 8.11
CA VAL A 58 0.90 40.65 8.12
C VAL A 58 1.30 41.39 6.84
N ALA A 59 0.81 40.94 5.67
CA ALA A 59 1.07 41.59 4.40
C ALA A 59 0.51 43.02 4.38
N LEU A 60 -0.73 43.20 4.87
CA LEU A 60 -1.40 44.50 4.98
C LEU A 60 -0.66 45.44 5.94
N VAL A 61 -0.31 44.97 7.14
CA VAL A 61 0.45 45.74 8.13
C VAL A 61 1.81 46.15 7.56
N GLY A 62 2.51 45.22 6.90
CA GLY A 62 3.77 45.50 6.21
C GLY A 62 3.61 46.59 5.14
N LEU A 63 2.59 46.49 4.30
CA LEU A 63 2.28 47.48 3.26
C LEU A 63 1.99 48.87 3.86
N LEU A 64 1.13 48.94 4.88
CA LEU A 64 0.78 50.20 5.54
C LEU A 64 1.99 50.86 6.20
N LEU A 65 2.87 50.10 6.88
CA LEU A 65 4.09 50.64 7.46
C LEU A 65 5.04 51.22 6.40
N ILE A 66 5.13 50.59 5.22
CA ILE A 66 5.91 51.08 4.08
C ILE A 66 5.32 52.36 3.49
N ILE A 67 3.98 52.42 3.33
CA ILE A 67 3.28 53.59 2.78
C ILE A 67 3.38 54.79 3.72
N TYR A 68 3.07 54.60 5.00
CA TYR A 68 3.11 55.66 6.01
C TYR A 68 4.52 56.01 6.50
N LYS A 69 5.56 55.29 6.02
CA LYS A 69 6.97 55.50 6.37
C LYS A 69 7.22 55.45 7.89
N LYS A 70 6.50 54.57 8.60
CA LYS A 70 6.61 54.39 10.05
C LYS A 70 7.39 53.12 10.38
N ALA A 71 8.17 53.18 11.46
CA ALA A 71 8.83 52.03 12.08
C ALA A 71 9.67 51.14 11.12
N GLU A 72 10.46 51.74 10.21
CA GLU A 72 11.18 51.02 9.15
C GLU A 72 12.01 49.81 9.62
N LYS A 73 12.67 49.88 10.80
CA LYS A 73 13.44 48.75 11.36
C LYS A 73 12.55 47.60 11.80
N PHE A 74 11.39 47.93 12.39
CA PHE A 74 10.40 46.95 12.80
C PHE A 74 9.77 46.28 11.58
N THR A 75 9.49 47.03 10.51
CA THR A 75 9.01 46.46 9.24
C THR A 75 9.98 45.44 8.66
N ILE A 76 11.29 45.73 8.66
CA ILE A 76 12.31 44.76 8.22
C ILE A 76 12.23 43.50 9.08
N PHE A 77 12.24 43.65 10.41
CA PHE A 77 12.18 42.51 11.33
C PHE A 77 10.91 41.67 11.11
N LEU A 78 9.75 42.31 11.05
CA LEU A 78 8.45 41.66 10.81
C LEU A 78 8.47 40.85 9.51
N LEU A 79 8.91 41.46 8.41
CA LEU A 79 8.91 40.78 7.10
C LEU A 79 9.96 39.66 7.03
N VAL A 80 11.15 39.86 7.59
CA VAL A 80 12.18 38.80 7.66
C VAL A 80 11.68 37.61 8.48
N PHE A 81 11.09 37.87 9.65
CA PHE A 81 10.51 36.82 10.48
C PHE A 81 9.35 36.11 9.77
N SER A 82 8.47 36.85 9.11
CA SER A 82 7.31 36.29 8.39
C SER A 82 7.73 35.48 7.16
N ILE A 83 8.79 35.91 6.46
CA ILE A 83 9.44 35.13 5.39
C ILE A 83 10.00 33.84 5.97
N LEU A 84 10.72 33.88 7.09
CA LEU A 84 11.27 32.68 7.72
C LEU A 84 10.15 31.68 8.08
N VAL A 85 9.11 32.14 8.77
CA VAL A 85 7.96 31.30 9.14
C VAL A 85 7.24 30.74 7.90
N SER A 86 7.03 31.55 6.87
CA SER A 86 6.37 31.12 5.63
C SER A 86 7.22 30.12 4.86
N SER A 87 8.54 30.31 4.82
CA SER A 87 9.48 29.37 4.18
C SER A 87 9.53 28.02 4.91
N VAL A 88 9.56 28.02 6.25
CA VAL A 88 9.48 26.78 7.04
C VAL A 88 8.15 26.07 6.84
N SER A 89 7.05 26.82 6.84
CA SER A 89 5.70 26.29 6.60
C SER A 89 5.59 25.70 5.19
N LEU A 90 6.12 26.40 4.19
CA LEU A 90 6.11 25.95 2.81
C LEU A 90 6.96 24.69 2.63
N PHE A 91 8.14 24.64 3.24
CA PHE A 91 8.99 23.46 3.25
C PHE A 91 8.26 22.27 3.88
N ALA A 92 7.59 22.46 5.03
CA ALA A 92 6.83 21.41 5.68
C ALA A 92 5.68 20.89 4.80
N VAL A 93 4.90 21.79 4.18
CA VAL A 93 3.82 21.41 3.25
C VAL A 93 4.36 20.69 2.02
N GLN A 94 5.47 21.15 1.44
CA GLN A 94 6.09 20.49 0.28
C GLN A 94 6.66 19.11 0.62
N GLN A 95 7.31 18.96 1.78
CA GLN A 95 7.78 17.65 2.25
C GLN A 95 6.62 16.69 2.41
N PHE A 96 5.52 17.14 3.01
CA PHE A 96 4.32 16.33 3.17
C PHE A 96 3.72 15.91 1.83
N VAL A 97 3.49 16.86 0.92
CA VAL A 97 2.94 16.56 -0.41
C VAL A 97 3.87 15.64 -1.21
N GLY A 98 5.18 15.90 -1.17
CA GLY A 98 6.19 15.08 -1.83
C GLY A 98 6.24 13.65 -1.29
N LEU A 99 6.12 13.50 0.03
CA LEU A 99 6.09 12.22 0.72
C LEU A 99 4.88 11.37 0.31
N THR A 100 3.67 11.92 0.35
CA THR A 100 2.48 11.17 -0.06
C THR A 100 2.49 10.85 -1.55
N ASN A 101 3.04 11.74 -2.38
CA ASN A 101 3.22 11.44 -3.80
C ASN A 101 4.18 10.27 -4.04
N ARG A 102 5.20 10.06 -3.18
CA ARG A 102 6.10 8.89 -3.25
C ARG A 102 5.42 7.60 -2.83
N LEU A 103 4.62 7.64 -1.76
CA LEU A 103 3.75 6.52 -1.35
C LEU A 103 2.82 6.05 -2.48
N ASN A 104 2.29 7.01 -3.25
CA ASN A 104 1.45 6.72 -4.41
C ASN A 104 2.23 6.43 -5.70
N ALA A 105 3.53 6.76 -5.78
CA ALA A 105 4.32 6.53 -6.98
C ALA A 105 4.66 5.03 -7.13
N THR A 106 4.97 4.37 -6.01
CA THR A 106 5.31 2.94 -5.98
C THR A 106 4.09 2.02 -6.08
N SER A 107 2.87 2.57 -5.98
CA SER A 107 1.62 1.83 -6.12
C SER A 107 1.05 1.81 -7.54
N ASN A 108 1.53 2.69 -8.43
CA ASN A 108 0.96 2.80 -9.78
C ASN A 108 1.34 1.64 -10.71
N TYR A 109 2.38 0.89 -10.40
CA TYR A 109 2.87 -0.20 -11.25
C TYR A 109 3.33 -1.38 -10.40
N SER A 110 3.03 -2.59 -10.89
CA SER A 110 3.71 -3.82 -10.48
C SER A 110 4.80 -4.13 -11.51
N GLU A 111 6.00 -4.44 -11.01
CA GLU A 111 7.12 -4.87 -11.84
C GLU A 111 7.22 -6.39 -11.78
N TYR A 112 7.34 -7.01 -12.96
CA TYR A 112 7.64 -8.42 -13.10
C TYR A 112 8.58 -8.63 -14.27
N SER A 113 9.19 -9.79 -14.34
CA SER A 113 10.05 -10.16 -15.45
C SER A 113 9.64 -11.51 -16.00
N ILE A 114 9.87 -11.70 -17.29
CA ILE A 114 9.74 -12.99 -17.92
C ILE A 114 11.08 -13.34 -18.51
N SER A 115 11.55 -14.54 -18.18
CA SER A 115 12.86 -15.03 -18.57
C SER A 115 12.73 -16.31 -19.40
N VAL A 116 13.75 -16.57 -20.21
CA VAL A 116 14.02 -17.92 -20.72
C VAL A 116 15.00 -18.57 -19.76
N ALA A 117 14.60 -19.70 -19.17
CA ALA A 117 15.40 -20.45 -18.20
C ALA A 117 15.78 -21.81 -18.76
N VAL A 118 17.01 -22.23 -18.44
CA VAL A 118 17.58 -23.56 -18.73
C VAL A 118 18.15 -24.13 -17.44
N LEU A 119 18.51 -25.42 -17.42
CA LEU A 119 19.22 -26.00 -16.27
C LEU A 119 20.56 -25.29 -16.04
N ALA A 120 20.96 -25.16 -14.77
CA ALA A 120 22.16 -24.41 -14.39
C ALA A 120 23.45 -24.95 -15.05
N ASP A 121 23.52 -26.26 -15.26
CA ASP A 121 24.62 -27.00 -15.89
C ASP A 121 24.47 -27.16 -17.42
N SER A 122 23.44 -26.56 -18.03
CA SER A 122 23.24 -26.62 -19.48
C SER A 122 24.31 -25.86 -20.24
N ASP A 123 24.78 -26.42 -21.36
CA ASP A 123 25.71 -25.76 -22.31
C ASP A 123 25.07 -24.59 -23.08
N ILE A 124 23.77 -24.32 -22.87
CA ILE A 124 23.02 -23.26 -23.53
C ILE A 124 23.27 -21.94 -22.79
N GLU A 125 23.86 -20.98 -23.49
CA GLU A 125 24.23 -19.66 -22.94
C GLU A 125 23.34 -18.53 -23.44
N ASN A 126 22.69 -18.69 -24.60
CA ASN A 126 21.84 -17.66 -25.16
C ASN A 126 20.68 -18.22 -25.98
N VAL A 127 19.64 -17.39 -26.15
CA VAL A 127 18.38 -17.79 -26.77
C VAL A 127 18.50 -18.18 -28.25
N THR A 128 19.55 -17.72 -28.96
CA THR A 128 19.75 -18.03 -30.39
C THR A 128 20.13 -19.50 -30.63
N GLN A 129 20.55 -20.21 -29.57
CA GLN A 129 20.86 -21.64 -29.59
C GLN A 129 19.61 -22.52 -29.45
N LEU A 130 18.43 -21.92 -29.25
CA LEU A 130 17.15 -22.60 -29.07
C LEU A 130 16.31 -22.55 -30.34
N THR A 131 15.53 -23.61 -30.57
CA THR A 131 14.51 -23.68 -31.64
C THR A 131 13.08 -23.74 -31.08
N SER A 132 12.95 -24.13 -29.81
CA SER A 132 11.69 -24.22 -29.10
C SER A 132 11.86 -23.85 -27.63
N VAL A 133 10.76 -23.47 -27.00
CA VAL A 133 10.67 -23.22 -25.56
C VAL A 133 9.37 -23.80 -25.02
N THR A 134 9.37 -24.34 -23.81
CA THR A 134 8.16 -24.83 -23.15
C THR A 134 7.53 -23.71 -22.32
N ALA A 135 6.22 -23.46 -22.50
CA ALA A 135 5.54 -22.35 -21.82
C ALA A 135 4.03 -22.61 -21.66
N PRO A 136 3.39 -22.08 -20.59
CA PRO A 136 1.96 -22.23 -20.36
C PRO A 136 1.13 -21.21 -21.14
N THR A 137 1.11 -21.31 -22.47
CA THR A 137 0.32 -20.41 -23.34
C THR A 137 -1.19 -20.53 -23.13
N GLY A 138 -1.68 -21.58 -22.49
CA GLY A 138 -3.09 -21.67 -22.11
C GLY A 138 -3.50 -20.64 -21.05
N THR A 139 -2.58 -20.22 -20.18
CA THR A 139 -2.88 -19.38 -19.01
C THR A 139 -2.16 -18.03 -19.01
N ASP A 140 -1.02 -17.89 -19.70
CA ASP A 140 -0.23 -16.64 -19.74
C ASP A 140 0.20 -16.22 -21.16
N ASN A 141 -0.65 -16.49 -22.17
CA ASN A 141 -0.30 -16.27 -23.58
C ASN A 141 0.17 -14.85 -23.87
N GLU A 142 -0.54 -13.83 -23.38
CA GLU A 142 -0.24 -12.44 -23.70
C GLU A 142 1.20 -12.06 -23.34
N ASN A 143 1.62 -12.43 -22.12
CA ASN A 143 2.94 -12.20 -21.59
C ASN A 143 4.01 -13.02 -22.33
N ILE A 144 3.72 -14.29 -22.62
CA ILE A 144 4.61 -15.17 -23.39
C ILE A 144 4.82 -14.61 -24.81
N GLN A 145 3.75 -14.21 -25.51
CA GLN A 145 3.86 -13.65 -26.85
C GLN A 145 4.65 -12.34 -26.86
N LYS A 146 4.49 -11.48 -25.85
CA LYS A 146 5.32 -10.27 -25.71
C LYS A 146 6.80 -10.60 -25.57
N LEU A 147 7.15 -11.61 -24.76
CA LEU A 147 8.54 -12.08 -24.63
C LEU A 147 9.07 -12.63 -25.97
N LEU A 148 8.30 -13.47 -26.66
CA LEU A 148 8.70 -14.08 -27.93
C LEU A 148 8.89 -13.03 -29.03
N ALA A 149 8.00 -12.03 -29.10
CA ALA A 149 8.14 -10.90 -30.02
C ALA A 149 9.40 -10.06 -29.72
N ASP A 150 9.72 -9.85 -28.44
CA ASP A 150 10.93 -9.14 -28.01
C ASP A 150 12.21 -9.92 -28.36
N ILE A 151 12.22 -11.24 -28.16
CA ILE A 151 13.32 -12.12 -28.58
C ILE A 151 13.50 -12.09 -30.10
N LYS A 152 12.40 -12.20 -30.86
CA LYS A 152 12.44 -12.12 -32.33
C LYS A 152 12.97 -10.77 -32.81
N SER A 153 12.54 -9.68 -32.16
CA SER A 153 12.99 -8.33 -32.49
C SER A 153 14.45 -8.08 -32.14
N SER A 154 14.93 -8.55 -31.00
CA SER A 154 16.25 -8.18 -30.45
C SER A 154 17.36 -9.16 -30.82
N GLN A 155 17.01 -10.45 -31.00
CA GLN A 155 17.94 -11.54 -31.27
C GLN A 155 17.71 -12.22 -32.63
N ASN A 156 16.75 -11.76 -33.43
CA ASN A 156 16.37 -12.34 -34.73
C ASN A 156 16.15 -13.87 -34.66
N THR A 157 15.58 -14.33 -33.55
CA THR A 157 15.36 -15.76 -33.26
C THR A 157 13.87 -16.01 -33.13
N ASP A 158 13.36 -16.98 -33.90
CA ASP A 158 11.95 -17.39 -33.85
C ASP A 158 11.85 -18.72 -33.10
N LEU A 159 11.13 -18.74 -31.98
CA LEU A 159 10.99 -19.92 -31.13
C LEU A 159 9.59 -20.50 -31.24
N THR A 160 9.52 -21.80 -31.51
CA THR A 160 8.27 -22.55 -31.39
C THR A 160 7.93 -22.80 -29.92
N VAL A 161 6.63 -22.84 -29.60
CA VAL A 161 6.18 -23.04 -28.21
C VAL A 161 5.64 -24.45 -28.03
N ASN A 162 6.26 -25.19 -27.11
CA ASN A 162 5.70 -26.42 -26.58
C ASN A 162 4.79 -26.06 -25.40
N GLN A 163 3.49 -26.29 -25.54
CA GLN A 163 2.54 -25.87 -24.51
C GLN A 163 2.66 -26.75 -23.25
N SER A 164 2.78 -26.12 -22.08
CA SER A 164 2.58 -26.77 -20.78
C SER A 164 1.24 -26.38 -20.16
N SER A 165 0.80 -27.14 -19.15
CA SER A 165 -0.42 -26.82 -18.38
C SER A 165 -0.23 -25.64 -17.43
N SER A 166 0.97 -25.47 -16.87
CA SER A 166 1.32 -24.41 -15.91
C SER A 166 2.83 -24.10 -15.95
N TYR A 167 3.26 -23.05 -15.25
CA TYR A 167 4.68 -22.76 -15.03
C TYR A 167 5.37 -23.85 -14.20
N LEU A 168 4.66 -24.44 -13.23
CA LEU A 168 5.15 -25.58 -12.45
C LEU A 168 5.37 -26.81 -13.34
N ALA A 169 4.43 -27.11 -14.24
CA ALA A 169 4.58 -28.20 -15.20
C ALA A 169 5.74 -27.98 -16.16
N ALA A 170 5.92 -26.74 -16.67
CA ALA A 170 7.07 -26.40 -17.49
C ALA A 170 8.39 -26.65 -16.72
N TYR A 171 8.45 -26.19 -15.46
CA TYR A 171 9.61 -26.42 -14.60
C TYR A 171 9.88 -27.91 -14.35
N LYS A 172 8.84 -28.71 -14.08
CA LYS A 172 8.95 -30.18 -13.94
C LYS A 172 9.54 -30.82 -15.20
N SER A 173 9.06 -30.46 -16.38
CA SER A 173 9.63 -30.94 -17.65
C SER A 173 11.09 -30.51 -17.87
N LEU A 174 11.48 -29.33 -17.39
CA LEU A 174 12.87 -28.87 -17.46
C LEU A 174 13.79 -29.75 -16.62
N ILE A 175 13.45 -29.97 -15.35
CA ILE A 175 14.28 -30.78 -14.44
C ILE A 175 14.24 -32.29 -14.76
N ALA A 176 13.20 -32.75 -15.45
CA ALA A 176 13.12 -34.11 -15.98
C ALA A 176 13.94 -34.31 -17.27
N GLY A 177 14.46 -33.23 -17.87
CA GLY A 177 15.19 -33.29 -19.14
C GLY A 177 14.29 -33.49 -20.37
N GLU A 178 12.97 -33.38 -20.22
CA GLU A 178 11.98 -33.50 -21.30
C GLU A 178 12.00 -32.27 -22.23
N THR A 179 12.44 -31.13 -21.70
CA THR A 179 12.64 -29.90 -22.47
C THR A 179 13.97 -29.25 -22.12
N LYS A 180 14.55 -28.54 -23.10
CA LYS A 180 15.84 -27.86 -22.92
C LYS A 180 15.71 -26.47 -22.30
N ALA A 181 14.56 -25.82 -22.48
CA ALA A 181 14.33 -24.45 -22.05
C ALA A 181 12.85 -24.20 -21.77
N ILE A 182 12.58 -23.32 -20.81
CA ILE A 182 11.24 -22.89 -20.44
C ILE A 182 11.12 -21.37 -20.44
N VAL A 183 9.89 -20.87 -20.63
CA VAL A 183 9.54 -19.52 -20.25
C VAL A 183 9.21 -19.53 -18.76
N LEU A 184 9.75 -18.57 -18.01
CA LEU A 184 9.54 -18.40 -16.58
C LEU A 184 9.11 -16.97 -16.28
N ASN A 185 7.87 -16.80 -15.82
CA ASN A 185 7.39 -15.53 -15.33
C ASN A 185 7.70 -15.43 -13.83
N SER A 186 8.41 -14.36 -13.43
CA SER A 186 8.88 -14.16 -12.06
C SER A 186 7.77 -14.15 -11.02
N VAL A 187 6.54 -13.81 -11.44
CA VAL A 187 5.35 -13.89 -10.61
C VAL A 187 5.11 -15.32 -10.09
N PHE A 188 5.28 -16.32 -10.95
CA PHE A 188 5.01 -17.72 -10.63
C PHE A 188 6.21 -18.46 -10.02
N GLU A 189 7.37 -17.81 -9.90
CA GLU A 189 8.55 -18.39 -9.24
C GLU A 189 8.24 -18.81 -7.80
N ASN A 190 7.46 -18.01 -7.05
CA ASN A 190 7.03 -18.37 -5.68
C ASN A 190 6.13 -19.62 -5.62
N ILE A 191 5.37 -19.89 -6.70
CA ILE A 191 4.55 -21.12 -6.80
C ILE A 191 5.47 -22.32 -6.98
N ILE A 192 6.48 -22.19 -7.86
CA ILE A 192 7.49 -23.23 -8.05
C ILE A 192 8.25 -23.46 -6.75
N GLU A 193 8.69 -22.38 -6.07
CA GLU A 193 9.41 -22.44 -4.79
C GLU A 193 8.61 -23.17 -3.69
N SER A 194 7.28 -23.05 -3.70
CA SER A 194 6.42 -23.72 -2.73
C SER A 194 6.48 -25.25 -2.81
N GLU A 195 6.81 -25.82 -3.98
CA GLU A 195 6.98 -27.27 -4.18
C GLU A 195 8.45 -27.67 -4.34
N TYR A 196 9.28 -26.79 -4.91
CA TYR A 196 10.71 -26.94 -5.15
C TYR A 196 11.48 -25.77 -4.55
N PRO A 197 11.77 -25.76 -3.23
CA PRO A 197 12.46 -24.65 -2.57
C PRO A 197 13.86 -24.36 -3.13
N ASP A 198 14.48 -25.35 -3.78
CA ASP A 198 15.79 -25.24 -4.41
C ASP A 198 15.71 -24.88 -5.92
N TYR A 199 14.55 -24.46 -6.44
CA TYR A 199 14.38 -24.23 -7.87
C TYR A 199 15.38 -23.25 -8.46
N ALA A 200 15.67 -22.17 -7.72
CA ALA A 200 16.53 -21.08 -8.17
C ALA A 200 17.98 -21.53 -8.38
N SER A 201 18.47 -22.52 -7.61
CA SER A 201 19.83 -23.04 -7.77
C SER A 201 19.95 -24.05 -8.93
N LYS A 202 18.82 -24.61 -9.38
CA LYS A 202 18.76 -25.60 -10.47
C LYS A 202 18.70 -24.98 -11.87
N ILE A 203 18.48 -23.67 -11.97
CA ILE A 203 18.29 -22.99 -13.26
C ILE A 203 19.24 -21.82 -13.43
N LYS A 204 19.51 -21.48 -14.69
CA LYS A 204 20.07 -20.18 -15.09
C LYS A 204 19.14 -19.49 -16.09
N LYS A 205 19.03 -18.16 -15.99
CA LYS A 205 18.22 -17.33 -16.89
C LYS A 205 19.12 -16.78 -18.00
N ILE A 206 18.85 -17.14 -19.25
CA ILE A 206 19.69 -16.79 -20.43
C ILE A 206 19.11 -15.62 -21.24
N TYR A 207 17.87 -15.23 -20.96
CA TYR A 207 17.22 -14.03 -21.49
C TYR A 207 16.23 -13.52 -20.45
N THR A 208 16.12 -12.20 -20.26
CA THR A 208 15.17 -11.61 -19.31
C THR A 208 14.60 -10.32 -19.87
N LYS A 209 13.28 -10.19 -19.83
CA LYS A 209 12.55 -8.97 -20.16
C LYS A 209 11.75 -8.51 -18.96
N GLY A 210 11.99 -7.27 -18.52
CA GLY A 210 11.15 -6.61 -17.52
C GLY A 210 9.86 -6.07 -18.14
N PHE A 211 8.77 -6.19 -17.39
CA PHE A 211 7.44 -5.69 -17.70
C PHE A 211 6.90 -4.88 -16.52
N THR A 212 6.08 -3.87 -16.84
CA THR A 212 5.33 -3.10 -15.86
C THR A 212 3.85 -3.24 -16.15
N LYS A 213 3.05 -3.60 -15.14
CA LYS A 213 1.59 -3.55 -15.22
C LYS A 213 1.09 -2.39 -14.38
N LYS A 214 0.35 -1.48 -15.00
CA LYS A 214 -0.30 -0.38 -14.29
C LYS A 214 -1.39 -0.95 -13.37
N VAL A 215 -1.36 -0.57 -12.10
CA VAL A 215 -2.38 -0.89 -11.09
C VAL A 215 -3.59 -0.01 -11.30
N GLU A 216 -4.79 -0.51 -10.99
CA GLU A 216 -6.03 0.25 -11.21
C GLU A 216 -6.05 1.55 -10.38
N ALA A 217 -6.57 2.61 -11.00
CA ALA A 217 -6.72 3.91 -10.33
C ALA A 217 -7.77 3.79 -9.21
N PRO A 218 -7.64 4.58 -8.12
CA PRO A 218 -8.60 4.55 -7.02
C PRO A 218 -10.00 4.96 -7.50
N LYS A 219 -11.01 4.22 -7.05
CA LYS A 219 -12.43 4.55 -7.27
C LYS A 219 -12.85 5.51 -6.17
N THR A 220 -12.84 6.83 -6.41
CA THR A 220 -13.28 7.81 -5.41
C THR A 220 -14.73 7.55 -4.99
N SER A 221 -14.96 7.32 -3.70
CA SER A 221 -16.33 7.17 -3.20
C SER A 221 -17.09 8.49 -3.37
N LYS A 222 -18.32 8.39 -3.88
CA LYS A 222 -19.24 9.53 -4.03
C LYS A 222 -20.07 9.78 -2.76
N ASN A 223 -20.00 8.88 -1.78
CA ASN A 223 -20.79 8.91 -0.56
C ASN A 223 -19.88 8.87 0.69
N GLN A 224 -20.49 8.81 1.86
CA GLN A 224 -19.81 8.89 3.16
C GLN A 224 -19.13 7.58 3.57
N SER A 225 -19.30 6.54 2.76
CA SER A 225 -18.80 5.20 3.01
C SER A 225 -17.78 4.79 1.95
N PHE A 226 -16.76 4.05 2.34
CA PHE A 226 -15.77 3.55 1.39
C PHE A 226 -15.12 2.27 1.91
N ASN A 227 -14.59 1.50 0.99
CA ASN A 227 -13.92 0.23 1.23
C ASN A 227 -12.41 0.35 0.99
N ILE A 228 -11.63 -0.15 1.94
CA ILE A 228 -10.18 -0.30 1.81
C ILE A 228 -9.84 -1.79 1.89
N TYR A 229 -9.15 -2.31 0.89
CA TYR A 229 -8.58 -3.65 0.94
C TYR A 229 -7.18 -3.62 1.56
N VAL A 230 -6.96 -4.40 2.61
CA VAL A 230 -5.65 -4.59 3.25
C VAL A 230 -5.07 -5.94 2.84
N SER A 231 -3.96 -5.89 2.12
CA SER A 231 -3.19 -7.05 1.61
C SER A 231 -1.88 -7.20 2.39
N GLY A 232 -1.74 -8.31 3.11
CA GLY A 232 -0.51 -8.68 3.81
C GLY A 232 0.24 -9.78 3.06
N ILE A 233 1.45 -9.45 2.60
CA ILE A 233 2.25 -10.29 1.71
C ILE A 233 3.22 -11.16 2.51
N ASP A 234 3.27 -12.45 2.18
CA ASP A 234 4.10 -13.47 2.84
C ASP A 234 5.57 -13.39 2.40
N THR A 235 6.25 -12.30 2.76
CA THR A 235 7.68 -12.10 2.47
C THR A 235 8.33 -11.02 3.34
N TYR A 236 9.65 -11.09 3.48
CA TYR A 236 10.49 -10.00 3.99
C TYR A 236 11.12 -9.21 2.83
N GLY A 237 11.69 -8.04 3.13
CA GLY A 237 12.46 -7.26 2.16
C GLY A 237 11.64 -6.17 1.47
N PRO A 238 12.00 -5.78 0.23
CA PRO A 238 11.35 -4.70 -0.51
C PRO A 238 9.85 -4.94 -0.69
N ILE A 239 9.03 -3.88 -0.62
CA ILE A 239 7.58 -4.02 -0.84
C ILE A 239 7.26 -4.41 -2.28
N SER A 240 8.11 -4.10 -3.26
CA SER A 240 7.93 -4.51 -4.66
C SER A 240 8.00 -6.03 -4.87
N SER A 241 8.53 -6.80 -3.90
CA SER A 241 8.57 -8.25 -3.97
C SER A 241 7.16 -8.82 -4.17
N VAL A 242 6.99 -9.61 -5.23
CA VAL A 242 5.76 -10.36 -5.50
C VAL A 242 5.79 -11.62 -4.65
N SER A 243 4.70 -11.89 -3.94
CA SER A 243 4.45 -13.13 -3.20
C SER A 243 2.94 -13.23 -2.95
N ARG A 244 2.52 -14.33 -2.33
CA ARG A 244 1.15 -14.60 -1.89
C ARG A 244 0.62 -13.55 -0.91
N SER A 245 -0.70 -13.31 -0.96
CA SER A 245 -1.41 -12.43 -0.02
C SER A 245 -2.11 -13.27 1.05
N ASP A 246 -1.46 -13.44 2.20
CA ASP A 246 -1.97 -14.29 3.29
C ASP A 246 -2.89 -13.55 4.26
N VAL A 247 -2.89 -12.22 4.22
CA VAL A 247 -3.87 -11.38 4.92
C VAL A 247 -4.74 -10.70 3.87
N ASN A 248 -6.05 -10.95 3.92
CA ASN A 248 -7.01 -10.37 3.01
C ASN A 248 -8.19 -9.81 3.80
N ILE A 249 -8.09 -8.55 4.21
CA ILE A 249 -9.07 -7.89 5.08
C ILE A 249 -9.71 -6.73 4.33
N LEU A 250 -11.02 -6.76 4.18
CA LEU A 250 -11.79 -5.64 3.67
C LEU A 250 -12.23 -4.77 4.85
N MET A 251 -11.86 -3.50 4.82
CA MET A 251 -12.25 -2.51 5.80
C MET A 251 -13.32 -1.58 5.19
N THR A 252 -14.56 -1.74 5.63
CA THR A 252 -15.68 -0.86 5.24
C THR A 252 -15.82 0.24 6.28
N VAL A 253 -15.62 1.48 5.87
CA VAL A 253 -15.64 2.66 6.74
C VAL A 253 -16.87 3.49 6.43
N ASN A 254 -17.64 3.85 7.46
CA ASN A 254 -18.73 4.83 7.36
C ASN A 254 -18.38 6.05 8.23
N ARG A 255 -18.16 7.20 7.58
CA ARG A 255 -17.70 8.43 8.22
C ARG A 255 -18.79 9.11 9.04
N ASP A 256 -20.05 8.96 8.64
CA ASP A 256 -21.20 9.57 9.30
C ASP A 256 -21.54 8.84 10.60
N THR A 257 -21.63 7.51 10.54
CA THR A 257 -21.95 6.70 11.73
C THR A 257 -20.74 6.44 12.63
N LYS A 258 -19.53 6.82 12.20
CA LYS A 258 -18.25 6.51 12.89
C LYS A 258 -18.09 5.02 13.20
N LYS A 259 -18.43 4.19 12.21
CA LYS A 259 -18.31 2.73 12.32
C LYS A 259 -17.33 2.19 11.27
N ILE A 260 -16.61 1.14 11.63
CA ILE A 260 -15.75 0.36 10.74
C ILE A 260 -16.15 -1.10 10.85
N LEU A 261 -16.31 -1.77 9.72
CA LEU A 261 -16.44 -3.22 9.64
C LEU A 261 -15.16 -3.82 9.04
N LEU A 262 -14.52 -4.72 9.77
CA LEU A 262 -13.43 -5.55 9.27
C LEU A 262 -13.99 -6.89 8.82
N THR A 263 -13.89 -7.19 7.53
CA THR A 263 -14.29 -8.48 6.96
C THR A 263 -13.03 -9.24 6.55
N THR A 264 -12.69 -10.29 7.30
CA THR A 264 -11.56 -11.17 6.96
C THR A 264 -12.04 -12.24 6.00
N THR A 265 -11.32 -12.38 4.88
CA THR A 265 -11.49 -13.51 3.96
C THR A 265 -10.31 -14.46 4.16
N PRO A 266 -10.52 -15.70 4.61
CA PRO A 266 -9.40 -16.63 4.83
C PRO A 266 -8.53 -16.80 3.59
N ARG A 267 -7.21 -16.87 3.78
CA ARG A 267 -6.23 -17.06 2.68
C ARG A 267 -6.53 -18.27 1.79
N ASP A 268 -7.16 -19.28 2.38
CA ASP A 268 -7.45 -20.56 1.76
C ASP A 268 -8.86 -20.59 1.12
N ALA A 269 -9.63 -19.50 1.19
CA ALA A 269 -10.96 -19.36 0.57
C ALA A 269 -10.94 -19.76 -0.91
N TYR A 270 -11.78 -20.74 -1.28
CA TYR A 270 -11.83 -21.30 -2.63
C TYR A 270 -12.80 -20.51 -3.49
N VAL A 271 -12.26 -19.52 -4.20
CA VAL A 271 -13.03 -18.49 -4.91
C VAL A 271 -12.53 -18.31 -6.35
N PRO A 272 -13.38 -17.85 -7.29
CA PRO A 272 -12.93 -17.50 -8.63
C PRO A 272 -11.90 -16.37 -8.58
N ILE A 273 -10.67 -16.64 -9.04
CA ILE A 273 -9.59 -15.66 -9.05
C ILE A 273 -9.66 -14.82 -10.32
N ALA A 274 -9.82 -13.51 -10.18
CA ALA A 274 -9.92 -12.57 -11.28
C ALA A 274 -8.58 -12.37 -12.03
N ASP A 275 -8.66 -11.70 -13.18
CA ASP A 275 -7.52 -11.38 -14.04
C ASP A 275 -6.69 -12.60 -14.45
N GLY A 276 -5.42 -12.70 -14.03
CA GLY A 276 -4.53 -13.80 -14.38
C GLY A 276 -4.98 -15.17 -13.85
N GLY A 277 -5.91 -15.19 -12.89
CA GLY A 277 -6.58 -16.42 -12.45
C GLY A 277 -7.67 -16.92 -13.40
N ASN A 278 -7.99 -16.18 -14.48
CA ASN A 278 -8.96 -16.54 -15.52
C ASN A 278 -10.35 -16.92 -14.98
N ASN A 279 -10.75 -16.31 -13.86
CA ASN A 279 -11.99 -16.59 -13.12
C ASN A 279 -12.15 -18.08 -12.74
N GLN A 280 -11.05 -18.83 -12.69
CA GLN A 280 -11.05 -20.20 -12.21
C GLN A 280 -10.94 -20.21 -10.68
N LYS A 281 -11.51 -21.24 -10.05
CA LYS A 281 -11.45 -21.35 -8.60
C LYS A 281 -10.04 -21.73 -8.14
N ASP A 282 -9.56 -21.00 -7.15
CA ASP A 282 -8.32 -21.30 -6.44
C ASP A 282 -8.39 -20.69 -5.04
N LYS A 283 -7.35 -20.90 -4.24
CA LYS A 283 -7.20 -20.26 -2.93
C LYS A 283 -6.95 -18.76 -3.10
N LEU A 284 -7.69 -17.93 -2.38
CA LEU A 284 -7.60 -16.45 -2.45
C LEU A 284 -6.16 -15.91 -2.36
N THR A 285 -5.30 -16.52 -1.55
CA THR A 285 -3.90 -16.09 -1.41
C THR A 285 -3.11 -16.08 -2.72
N HIS A 286 -3.50 -16.92 -3.69
CA HIS A 286 -2.90 -16.94 -5.03
C HIS A 286 -3.26 -15.70 -5.86
N ALA A 287 -4.35 -14.99 -5.57
CA ALA A 287 -4.68 -13.73 -6.25
C ALA A 287 -3.54 -12.70 -6.10
N GLY A 288 -2.89 -12.65 -4.93
CA GLY A 288 -1.79 -11.73 -4.66
C GLY A 288 -0.55 -11.96 -5.54
N ILE A 289 -0.41 -13.18 -6.08
CA ILE A 289 0.65 -13.55 -7.01
C ILE A 289 0.44 -12.80 -8.33
N TYR A 290 -0.78 -12.84 -8.88
CA TYR A 290 -1.15 -12.11 -10.11
C TYR A 290 -1.19 -10.57 -9.95
N GLY A 291 -0.92 -10.07 -8.74
CA GLY A 291 -0.88 -8.66 -8.39
C GLY A 291 -2.08 -8.23 -7.54
N VAL A 292 -1.97 -7.04 -6.96
CA VAL A 292 -3.00 -6.52 -6.04
C VAL A 292 -4.35 -6.32 -6.75
N ASP A 293 -4.37 -6.00 -8.04
CA ASP A 293 -5.61 -5.87 -8.83
C ASP A 293 -6.41 -7.17 -8.86
N SER A 294 -5.73 -8.31 -9.04
CA SER A 294 -6.40 -9.62 -9.05
C SER A 294 -7.05 -9.90 -7.70
N SER A 295 -6.38 -9.58 -6.59
CA SER A 295 -6.98 -9.66 -5.25
C SER A 295 -8.18 -8.74 -5.10
N ILE A 296 -8.08 -7.49 -5.56
CA ILE A 296 -9.16 -6.50 -5.50
C ILE A 296 -10.37 -7.02 -6.28
N HIS A 297 -10.24 -7.28 -7.58
CA HIS A 297 -11.33 -7.75 -8.43
C HIS A 297 -11.94 -9.07 -7.93
N THR A 298 -11.12 -9.98 -7.38
CA THR A 298 -11.61 -11.22 -6.75
C THR A 298 -12.55 -10.94 -5.59
N LEU A 299 -12.18 -10.01 -4.69
CA LEU A 299 -13.00 -9.63 -3.54
C LEU A 299 -14.22 -8.79 -3.95
N GLU A 300 -14.09 -7.92 -4.95
CA GLU A 300 -15.22 -7.18 -5.53
C GLU A 300 -16.26 -8.14 -6.11
N ASN A 301 -15.82 -9.14 -6.89
CA ASN A 301 -16.69 -10.16 -7.45
C ASN A 301 -17.35 -11.02 -6.38
N LEU A 302 -16.60 -11.41 -5.33
CA LEU A 302 -17.10 -12.22 -4.22
C LEU A 302 -18.20 -11.49 -3.43
N TYR A 303 -17.92 -10.25 -3.04
CA TYR A 303 -18.80 -9.49 -2.13
C TYR A 303 -19.80 -8.58 -2.85
N GLY A 304 -19.63 -8.33 -4.14
CA GLY A 304 -20.50 -7.43 -4.91
C GLY A 304 -20.42 -5.98 -4.45
N VAL A 305 -19.20 -5.50 -4.17
CA VAL A 305 -18.93 -4.13 -3.71
C VAL A 305 -17.74 -3.54 -4.45
N ASP A 306 -17.71 -2.23 -4.61
CA ASP A 306 -16.52 -1.52 -5.06
C ASP A 306 -15.51 -1.41 -3.92
N ILE A 307 -14.24 -1.73 -4.20
CA ILE A 307 -13.10 -1.45 -3.35
C ILE A 307 -12.48 -0.13 -3.83
N ASN A 308 -12.57 0.90 -2.99
CA ASN A 308 -12.15 2.25 -3.36
C ASN A 308 -10.62 2.39 -3.33
N TYR A 309 -10.00 1.79 -2.32
CA TYR A 309 -8.57 1.90 -2.06
C TYR A 309 -7.97 0.57 -1.61
N TYR A 310 -6.66 0.45 -1.68
CA TYR A 310 -5.93 -0.65 -1.04
C TYR A 310 -4.72 -0.17 -0.24
N VAL A 311 -4.29 -1.01 0.68
CA VAL A 311 -3.00 -0.93 1.38
C VAL A 311 -2.32 -2.28 1.26
N ARG A 312 -1.13 -2.32 0.68
CA ARG A 312 -0.30 -3.52 0.52
C ARG A 312 0.97 -3.37 1.34
N LEU A 313 1.24 -4.36 2.19
CA LEU A 313 2.37 -4.38 3.10
C LEU A 313 2.93 -5.81 3.25
N ASN A 314 4.21 -5.96 3.58
CA ASN A 314 4.85 -7.25 3.86
C ASN A 314 5.35 -7.32 5.32
N PHE A 315 6.10 -8.36 5.71
CA PHE A 315 6.60 -8.48 7.07
C PHE A 315 7.51 -7.31 7.49
N THR A 316 8.44 -6.90 6.63
CA THR A 316 9.32 -5.75 6.89
C THR A 316 8.52 -4.45 7.05
N SER A 317 7.50 -4.26 6.22
CA SER A 317 6.59 -3.11 6.32
C SER A 317 5.83 -3.09 7.64
N PHE A 318 5.29 -4.24 8.04
CA PHE A 318 4.53 -4.41 9.27
C PHE A 318 5.40 -4.12 10.49
N LEU A 319 6.60 -4.71 10.58
CA LEU A 319 7.54 -4.49 11.68
C LEU A 319 7.86 -3.00 11.85
N LYS A 320 8.25 -2.34 10.76
CA LYS A 320 8.52 -0.89 10.75
C LYS A 320 7.34 -0.06 11.22
N MET A 321 6.12 -0.40 10.78
CA MET A 321 4.90 0.30 11.18
C MET A 321 4.66 0.19 12.68
N ILE A 322 4.77 -1.01 13.25
CA ILE A 322 4.58 -1.21 14.69
C ILE A 322 5.65 -0.48 15.51
N ASP A 323 6.92 -0.50 15.06
CA ASP A 323 8.00 0.24 15.72
C ASP A 323 7.74 1.75 15.72
N LEU A 324 7.32 2.32 14.59
CA LEU A 324 7.01 3.75 14.46
C LEU A 324 5.81 4.18 15.31
N LEU A 325 4.91 3.26 15.63
CA LEU A 325 3.77 3.50 16.52
C LEU A 325 4.12 3.27 17.99
N GLY A 326 5.34 2.82 18.31
CA GLY A 326 5.76 2.50 19.67
C GLY A 326 5.06 1.26 20.23
N GLY A 327 4.83 0.24 19.39
CA GLY A 327 4.10 -0.96 19.76
C GLY A 327 2.58 -0.79 19.76
N VAL A 328 1.86 -1.89 19.96
CA VAL A 328 0.39 -1.93 19.99
C VAL A 328 -0.13 -2.70 21.20
N ASP A 329 -1.30 -2.31 21.67
CA ASP A 329 -1.93 -2.88 22.86
C ASP A 329 -3.17 -3.68 22.44
N VAL A 330 -3.23 -4.96 22.82
CA VAL A 330 -4.36 -5.84 22.49
C VAL A 330 -4.90 -6.55 23.73
N HIS A 331 -6.16 -6.97 23.68
CA HIS A 331 -6.71 -7.92 24.63
C HIS A 331 -6.67 -9.33 24.01
N ASN A 332 -5.93 -10.23 24.63
CA ASN A 332 -5.76 -11.61 24.19
C ASN A 332 -6.73 -12.54 24.93
N ASP A 333 -7.49 -13.36 24.18
CA ASP A 333 -8.59 -14.15 24.75
C ASP A 333 -8.15 -15.57 25.14
N GLN A 334 -7.01 -16.04 24.63
CA GLN A 334 -6.48 -17.37 24.88
C GLN A 334 -4.96 -17.32 25.02
N GLU A 335 -4.41 -18.15 25.90
CA GLU A 335 -2.97 -18.29 26.03
C GLU A 335 -2.40 -19.07 24.84
N PHE A 336 -1.35 -18.57 24.20
CA PHE A 336 -0.66 -19.28 23.12
C PHE A 336 0.79 -18.83 22.97
N SER A 337 1.58 -19.62 22.23
CA SER A 337 2.94 -19.28 21.84
C SER A 337 3.09 -19.29 20.33
N ALA A 338 3.92 -18.40 19.80
CA ALA A 338 4.18 -18.25 18.37
C ALA A 338 5.66 -18.44 18.02
N LEU A 339 5.93 -18.64 16.73
CA LEU A 339 7.28 -18.77 16.15
C LEU A 339 8.13 -19.82 16.87
N HIS A 340 7.62 -21.05 16.94
CA HIS A 340 8.28 -22.18 17.60
C HIS A 340 8.64 -21.92 19.08
N GLY A 341 7.75 -21.21 19.79
CA GLY A 341 7.92 -20.92 21.21
C GLY A 341 8.78 -19.70 21.52
N LYS A 342 9.22 -18.94 20.51
CA LYS A 342 10.00 -17.70 20.71
C LYS A 342 9.22 -16.65 21.51
N PHE A 343 7.92 -16.55 21.27
CA PHE A 343 7.04 -15.61 21.98
C PHE A 343 5.88 -16.33 22.63
N HIS A 344 5.51 -15.86 23.82
CA HIS A 344 4.42 -16.39 24.61
C HIS A 344 3.46 -15.25 24.98
N PHE A 345 2.16 -15.47 24.77
CA PHE A 345 1.12 -14.47 24.96
C PHE A 345 0.11 -14.97 26.00
N PRO A 346 0.06 -14.36 27.19
CA PRO A 346 -0.92 -14.72 28.21
C PRO A 346 -2.31 -14.19 27.85
N VAL A 347 -3.35 -14.71 28.51
CA VAL A 347 -4.69 -14.12 28.48
C VAL A 347 -4.67 -12.75 29.16
N GLY A 348 -5.42 -11.79 28.61
CA GLY A 348 -5.55 -10.44 29.15
C GLY A 348 -4.93 -9.36 28.26
N ASN A 349 -4.63 -8.20 28.84
CA ASN A 349 -4.04 -7.09 28.10
C ASN A 349 -2.55 -7.33 27.85
N VAL A 350 -2.14 -7.29 26.59
CA VAL A 350 -0.77 -7.54 26.15
C VAL A 350 -0.29 -6.36 25.32
N HIS A 351 0.87 -5.81 25.70
CA HIS A 351 1.61 -4.88 24.85
C HIS A 351 2.51 -5.68 23.92
N LEU A 352 2.49 -5.35 22.63
CA LEU A 352 3.23 -6.03 21.58
C LEU A 352 4.19 -5.05 20.92
N ASP A 353 5.48 -5.33 21.03
CA ASP A 353 6.48 -4.76 20.12
C ASP A 353 6.32 -5.31 18.69
N SER A 354 7.15 -4.86 17.75
CA SER A 354 7.04 -5.25 16.34
C SER A 354 7.16 -6.76 16.10
N GLU A 355 8.18 -7.40 16.67
CA GLU A 355 8.44 -8.83 16.51
C GLU A 355 7.37 -9.68 17.21
N GLN A 356 6.94 -9.26 18.41
CA GLN A 356 5.84 -9.88 19.14
C GLN A 356 4.53 -9.76 18.35
N ALA A 357 4.22 -8.58 17.82
CA ALA A 357 3.02 -8.36 17.00
C ALA A 357 3.06 -9.22 15.74
N LEU A 358 4.22 -9.37 15.10
CA LEU A 358 4.37 -10.23 13.93
C LEU A 358 4.15 -11.71 14.29
N GLY A 359 4.68 -12.17 15.42
CA GLY A 359 4.39 -13.52 15.94
C GLY A 359 2.90 -13.71 16.23
N PHE A 360 2.27 -12.74 16.88
CA PHE A 360 0.86 -12.77 17.29
C PHE A 360 -0.10 -12.93 16.10
N VAL A 361 0.19 -12.29 14.95
CA VAL A 361 -0.66 -12.35 13.75
C VAL A 361 -0.35 -13.52 12.80
N ARG A 362 0.73 -14.27 13.05
CA ARG A 362 1.18 -15.38 12.20
C ARG A 362 0.79 -16.76 12.73
N GLU A 363 0.69 -16.91 14.05
CA GLU A 363 0.35 -18.20 14.66
C GLU A 363 -1.05 -18.66 14.23
N ARG A 364 -1.20 -19.97 14.00
CA ARG A 364 -2.44 -20.60 13.50
C ARG A 364 -2.68 -21.94 14.15
N TYR A 365 -1.65 -22.79 14.23
CA TYR A 365 -1.85 -24.22 14.47
C TYR A 365 -2.15 -24.54 15.92
N SER A 366 -1.65 -23.73 16.86
CA SER A 366 -1.90 -23.91 18.28
C SER A 366 -3.19 -23.24 18.79
N LEU A 367 -3.87 -22.46 17.95
CA LEU A 367 -5.08 -21.72 18.34
C LEU A 367 -6.31 -22.63 18.32
N ALA A 368 -7.22 -22.43 19.27
CA ALA A 368 -8.43 -23.24 19.42
C ALA A 368 -9.29 -23.30 18.14
N ASP A 369 -9.40 -22.18 17.42
CA ASP A 369 -10.16 -22.06 16.17
C ASP A 369 -9.26 -21.88 14.93
N GLY A 370 -7.99 -22.28 15.03
CA GLY A 370 -7.06 -22.32 13.91
C GLY A 370 -6.91 -20.99 13.15
N ASP A 371 -7.16 -21.03 11.84
CA ASP A 371 -7.03 -19.86 10.95
C ASP A 371 -8.02 -18.73 11.29
N ARG A 372 -9.19 -19.07 11.82
CA ARG A 372 -10.20 -18.07 12.21
C ARG A 372 -9.71 -17.25 13.39
N ASP A 373 -9.12 -17.90 14.40
CA ASP A 373 -8.52 -17.18 15.52
C ASP A 373 -7.30 -16.35 15.09
N ARG A 374 -6.50 -16.85 14.14
CA ARG A 374 -5.45 -16.02 13.53
C ARG A 374 -6.04 -14.76 12.86
N GLY A 375 -7.14 -14.91 12.11
CA GLY A 375 -7.87 -13.80 11.52
C GLY A 375 -8.40 -12.81 12.55
N ARG A 376 -8.92 -13.30 13.69
CA ARG A 376 -9.35 -12.45 14.82
C ARG A 376 -8.16 -11.72 15.47
N ASN A 377 -7.02 -12.39 15.63
CA ASN A 377 -5.80 -11.77 16.13
C ASN A 377 -5.30 -10.66 15.18
N GLN A 378 -5.37 -10.87 13.86
CA GLN A 378 -5.09 -9.83 12.86
C GLN A 378 -6.05 -8.64 12.98
N GLN A 379 -7.35 -8.89 13.15
CA GLN A 379 -8.34 -7.83 13.37
C GLN A 379 -8.05 -7.03 14.65
N LYS A 380 -7.71 -7.69 15.76
CA LYS A 380 -7.33 -7.02 17.02
C LYS A 380 -6.14 -6.08 16.83
N VAL A 381 -5.12 -6.53 16.11
CA VAL A 381 -3.96 -5.71 15.80
C VAL A 381 -4.33 -4.53 14.91
N ILE A 382 -5.20 -4.72 13.90
CA ILE A 382 -5.70 -3.60 13.08
C ILE A 382 -6.45 -2.58 13.92
N VAL A 383 -7.31 -3.02 14.85
CA VAL A 383 -8.02 -2.12 15.77
C VAL A 383 -7.01 -1.32 16.62
N ALA A 384 -5.99 -1.98 17.16
CA ALA A 384 -4.96 -1.32 17.94
C ALA A 384 -4.14 -0.32 17.11
N ILE A 385 -3.83 -0.65 15.85
CA ILE A 385 -3.17 0.28 14.90
C ILE A 385 -4.06 1.50 14.64
N ILE A 386 -5.36 1.32 14.38
CA ILE A 386 -6.31 2.43 14.18
C ILE A 386 -6.36 3.32 15.43
N GLN A 387 -6.38 2.75 16.62
CA GLN A 387 -6.35 3.50 17.88
C GLN A 387 -5.06 4.32 18.03
N LYS A 388 -3.90 3.75 17.70
CA LYS A 388 -2.62 4.48 17.72
C LYS A 388 -2.61 5.59 16.67
N LEU A 389 -3.02 5.31 15.43
CA LEU A 389 -3.04 6.27 14.32
C LEU A 389 -3.99 7.46 14.54
N THR A 390 -5.07 7.26 15.29
CA THR A 390 -6.04 8.30 15.64
C THR A 390 -5.67 9.07 16.92
N SER A 391 -4.57 8.71 17.60
CA SER A 391 -4.11 9.41 18.80
C SER A 391 -3.56 10.79 18.49
N THR A 392 -3.74 11.74 19.40
CA THR A 392 -3.27 13.13 19.24
C THR A 392 -1.75 13.22 19.02
N GLU A 393 -0.97 12.31 19.61
CA GLU A 393 0.49 12.28 19.47
C GLU A 393 0.90 11.85 18.06
N VAL A 394 0.32 10.77 17.56
CA VAL A 394 0.56 10.28 16.20
C VAL A 394 0.06 11.27 15.16
N LEU A 395 -1.10 11.90 15.38
CA LEU A 395 -1.61 12.95 14.49
C LEU A 395 -0.69 14.20 14.44
N LYS A 396 0.13 14.45 15.46
CA LYS A 396 1.16 15.51 15.43
C LYS A 396 2.44 15.08 14.71
N ASN A 397 2.79 13.80 14.80
CA ASN A 397 4.02 13.23 14.24
C ASN A 397 3.79 12.40 12.96
N TYR A 398 2.63 12.55 12.33
CA TYR A 398 2.21 11.69 11.21
C TYR A 398 3.19 11.74 10.03
N SER A 399 3.86 12.88 9.82
CA SER A 399 4.85 13.06 8.75
C SER A 399 6.06 12.15 8.92
N SER A 400 6.55 11.96 10.15
CA SER A 400 7.65 11.05 10.46
C SER A 400 7.26 9.60 10.24
N ILE A 401 6.02 9.22 10.58
CA ILE A 401 5.50 7.87 10.37
C ILE A 401 5.37 7.58 8.87
N LEU A 402 4.73 8.49 8.12
CA LEU A 402 4.62 8.36 6.66
C LEU A 402 6.01 8.28 6.01
N GLN A 403 6.98 9.07 6.49
CA GLN A 403 8.35 9.06 5.97
C GLN A 403 9.07 7.73 6.25
N GLY A 404 8.82 7.11 7.41
CA GLY A 404 9.35 5.78 7.72
C GLY A 404 8.71 4.65 6.91
N LEU A 405 7.50 4.87 6.39
CA LEU A 405 6.71 3.86 5.66
C LEU A 405 6.70 4.03 4.14
N GLN A 406 7.16 5.17 3.60
CA GLN A 406 7.01 5.49 2.17
C GLN A 406 7.60 4.44 1.22
N ASP A 407 8.69 3.79 1.63
CA ASP A 407 9.43 2.83 0.81
C ASP A 407 9.05 1.38 1.14
N SER A 408 8.13 1.17 2.09
CA SER A 408 7.68 -0.15 2.54
C SER A 408 6.18 -0.37 2.41
N LEU A 409 5.37 0.65 2.11
CA LEU A 409 3.92 0.53 1.96
C LEU A 409 3.49 1.00 0.57
N GLN A 410 2.59 0.25 -0.05
CA GLN A 410 1.95 0.65 -1.31
C GLN A 410 0.47 0.93 -1.07
N THR A 411 -0.01 2.07 -1.57
CA THR A 411 -1.44 2.42 -1.52
C THR A 411 -1.81 3.28 -2.73
N ASN A 412 -3.04 3.12 -3.23
CA ASN A 412 -3.59 3.99 -4.27
C ASN A 412 -4.46 5.12 -3.70
N MET A 413 -4.53 5.29 -2.36
CA MET A 413 -5.33 6.36 -1.76
C MET A 413 -4.76 7.74 -2.11
N PRO A 414 -5.52 8.64 -2.76
CA PRO A 414 -5.04 9.99 -3.06
C PRO A 414 -4.70 10.78 -1.80
N ILE A 415 -3.71 11.66 -1.91
CA ILE A 415 -3.30 12.54 -0.79
C ILE A 415 -4.46 13.38 -0.28
N GLU A 416 -5.30 13.88 -1.18
CA GLU A 416 -6.47 14.68 -0.85
C GLU A 416 -7.44 13.89 0.03
N THR A 417 -7.60 12.59 -0.23
CA THR A 417 -8.44 11.69 0.58
C THR A 417 -7.83 11.46 1.96
N MET A 418 -6.53 11.21 2.05
CA MET A 418 -5.85 11.04 3.35
C MET A 418 -5.99 12.28 4.24
N ILE A 419 -5.76 13.47 3.66
CA ILE A 419 -5.88 14.75 4.37
C ILE A 419 -7.32 14.99 4.81
N ASP A 420 -8.29 14.68 3.96
CA ASP A 420 -9.72 14.83 4.28
C ASP A 420 -10.14 13.93 5.46
N LEU A 421 -9.65 12.68 5.50
CA LEU A 421 -9.86 11.78 6.64
C LEU A 421 -9.23 12.32 7.93
N VAL A 422 -8.00 12.83 7.86
CA VAL A 422 -7.31 13.45 9.02
C VAL A 422 -8.06 14.69 9.51
N ASN A 423 -8.43 15.60 8.61
CA ASN A 423 -9.19 16.80 8.95
C ASN A 423 -10.52 16.45 9.62
N THR A 424 -11.25 15.49 9.05
CA THR A 424 -12.54 15.04 9.60
C THR A 424 -12.37 14.48 11.00
N GLN A 425 -11.31 13.69 11.23
CA GLN A 425 -11.01 13.14 12.55
C GLN A 425 -10.62 14.24 13.56
N LEU A 426 -9.83 15.23 13.15
CA LEU A 426 -9.47 16.37 14.01
C LEU A 426 -10.65 17.28 14.32
N GLU A 427 -11.59 17.42 13.38
CA GLU A 427 -12.78 18.26 13.54
C GLU A 427 -13.82 17.62 14.48
N SER A 428 -14.24 16.41 14.14
CA SER A 428 -15.31 15.67 14.84
C SER A 428 -14.82 14.98 16.12
N GLY A 429 -13.54 14.63 16.20
CA GLY A 429 -13.02 13.77 17.26
C GLY A 429 -13.74 12.42 17.31
N GLY A 430 -13.73 11.81 18.50
CA GLY A 430 -14.41 10.54 18.75
C GLY A 430 -13.67 9.33 18.19
N ASN A 431 -13.99 8.15 18.75
CA ASN A 431 -13.42 6.89 18.31
C ASN A 431 -14.36 6.21 17.31
N TYR A 432 -13.80 5.56 16.30
CA TYR A 432 -14.58 4.66 15.47
C TYR A 432 -14.94 3.40 16.25
N LYS A 433 -16.21 3.00 16.20
CA LYS A 433 -16.63 1.67 16.66
C LYS A 433 -16.24 0.65 15.61
N VAL A 434 -15.36 -0.28 15.96
CA VAL A 434 -14.93 -1.35 15.05
C VAL A 434 -15.67 -2.64 15.36
N ASN A 435 -16.30 -3.19 14.33
CA ASN A 435 -16.90 -4.52 14.32
C ASN A 435 -16.09 -5.41 13.39
N SER A 436 -16.11 -6.71 13.64
CA SER A 436 -15.37 -7.69 12.85
C SER A 436 -16.24 -8.87 12.47
N GLN A 437 -15.97 -9.44 11.30
CA GLN A 437 -16.56 -10.69 10.83
C GLN A 437 -15.54 -11.47 9.98
N ASP A 438 -15.77 -12.77 9.83
CA ASP A 438 -14.98 -13.66 8.99
C ASP A 438 -15.88 -14.47 8.06
N LEU A 439 -15.47 -14.62 6.80
CA LEU A 439 -16.15 -15.51 5.86
C LEU A 439 -15.86 -16.96 6.27
N LYS A 440 -16.93 -17.74 6.47
CA LYS A 440 -16.83 -19.14 6.90
C LYS A 440 -16.91 -20.11 5.73
N GLY A 441 -16.47 -21.33 6.01
CA GLY A 441 -16.45 -22.40 5.04
C GLY A 441 -15.93 -23.69 5.65
N THR A 442 -15.78 -24.71 4.81
CA THR A 442 -15.32 -26.04 5.18
C THR A 442 -14.00 -26.37 4.47
N GLY A 443 -13.04 -26.86 5.23
CA GLY A 443 -11.75 -27.28 4.69
C GLY A 443 -11.86 -28.55 3.85
N ARG A 444 -11.24 -28.55 2.68
CA ARG A 444 -11.18 -29.68 1.72
C ARG A 444 -9.77 -29.83 1.14
N MET A 445 -9.41 -31.05 0.76
CA MET A 445 -8.12 -31.39 0.14
C MET A 445 -8.28 -32.00 -1.27
N ASP A 446 -9.52 -32.17 -1.71
CA ASP A 446 -9.92 -32.89 -2.92
C ASP A 446 -10.43 -31.96 -4.04
N LEU A 447 -10.29 -30.64 -3.85
CA LEU A 447 -10.64 -29.63 -4.84
C LEU A 447 -9.39 -29.18 -5.61
N PRO A 448 -9.47 -29.03 -6.95
CA PRO A 448 -8.31 -28.69 -7.77
C PRO A 448 -7.90 -27.22 -7.57
N SER A 449 -6.59 -26.96 -7.54
CA SER A 449 -6.04 -25.59 -7.61
C SER A 449 -5.74 -25.24 -9.06
N TYR A 450 -6.20 -24.08 -9.52
CA TYR A 450 -5.92 -23.61 -10.87
C TYR A 450 -4.42 -23.31 -11.10
N ALA A 451 -3.77 -22.66 -10.13
CA ALA A 451 -2.34 -22.36 -10.24
C ALA A 451 -1.45 -23.60 -10.06
N MET A 452 -1.92 -24.60 -9.30
CA MET A 452 -1.19 -25.83 -8.97
C MET A 452 -2.06 -27.07 -9.24
N PRO A 453 -2.35 -27.39 -10.52
CA PRO A 453 -3.30 -28.46 -10.86
C PRO A 453 -2.83 -29.86 -10.45
N ASP A 454 -1.52 -30.04 -10.26
CA ASP A 454 -0.90 -31.33 -9.93
C ASP A 454 -0.70 -31.53 -8.42
N SER A 455 -1.15 -30.58 -7.58
CA SER A 455 -0.87 -30.56 -6.14
C SER A 455 -2.17 -30.60 -5.34
N ASN A 456 -2.27 -31.52 -4.37
CA ASN A 456 -3.40 -31.57 -3.45
C ASN A 456 -3.23 -30.50 -2.37
N LEU A 457 -3.99 -29.42 -2.48
CA LEU A 457 -3.93 -28.28 -1.56
C LEU A 457 -5.14 -28.25 -0.64
N TYR A 458 -4.91 -27.85 0.62
CA TYR A 458 -6.00 -27.48 1.51
C TYR A 458 -6.68 -26.23 0.97
N VAL A 459 -7.98 -26.26 0.71
CA VAL A 459 -8.79 -25.09 0.37
C VAL A 459 -9.99 -25.01 1.32
N MET A 460 -10.58 -23.84 1.45
CA MET A 460 -11.81 -23.63 2.22
C MET A 460 -12.96 -23.40 1.24
N GLU A 461 -13.79 -24.41 1.05
CA GLU A 461 -15.05 -24.28 0.31
C GLU A 461 -16.00 -23.36 1.08
N ILE A 462 -16.51 -22.32 0.41
CA ILE A 462 -17.27 -21.25 1.05
C ILE A 462 -18.65 -21.74 1.47
N ASP A 463 -19.08 -21.34 2.67
CA ASP A 463 -20.47 -21.49 3.12
C ASP A 463 -21.31 -20.35 2.54
N ASP A 464 -22.27 -20.67 1.67
CA ASP A 464 -23.11 -19.67 1.00
C ASP A 464 -23.97 -18.85 1.97
N SER A 465 -24.39 -19.45 3.10
CA SER A 465 -25.14 -18.72 4.13
C SER A 465 -24.23 -17.71 4.84
N SER A 466 -22.99 -18.09 5.12
CA SER A 466 -21.98 -17.16 5.64
C SER A 466 -21.69 -16.04 4.65
N LEU A 467 -21.57 -16.35 3.35
CA LEU A 467 -21.35 -15.34 2.32
C LEU A 467 -22.49 -14.33 2.26
N ALA A 468 -23.74 -14.80 2.31
CA ALA A 468 -24.92 -13.93 2.32
C ALA A 468 -24.93 -12.98 3.54
N VAL A 469 -24.63 -13.49 4.74
CA VAL A 469 -24.55 -12.69 5.97
C VAL A 469 -23.43 -11.65 5.89
N VAL A 470 -22.24 -12.06 5.41
CA VAL A 470 -21.09 -11.17 5.26
C VAL A 470 -21.39 -10.03 4.29
N LYS A 471 -22.00 -10.33 3.13
CA LYS A 471 -22.41 -9.33 2.14
C LYS A 471 -23.43 -8.35 2.69
N ALA A 472 -24.45 -8.85 3.40
CA ALA A 472 -25.47 -8.01 4.02
C ALA A 472 -24.85 -7.04 5.06
N ALA A 473 -23.95 -7.52 5.92
CA ALA A 473 -23.29 -6.69 6.91
C ALA A 473 -22.41 -5.59 6.30
N ILE A 474 -21.74 -5.87 5.16
CA ILE A 474 -20.99 -4.85 4.41
C ILE A 474 -21.95 -3.78 3.89
N GLN A 475 -23.07 -4.17 3.28
CA GLN A 475 -24.07 -3.22 2.78
C GLN A 475 -24.71 -2.39 3.90
N ASP A 476 -25.07 -3.02 5.02
CA ASP A 476 -25.60 -2.34 6.20
C ASP A 476 -24.63 -1.30 6.74
N MET A 477 -23.34 -1.63 6.81
CA MET A 477 -22.30 -0.69 7.20
C MET A 477 -22.18 0.47 6.21
N MET A 478 -22.19 0.20 4.91
CA MET A 478 -22.11 1.22 3.87
C MET A 478 -23.32 2.16 3.87
N GLU A 479 -24.52 1.64 4.13
CA GLU A 479 -25.78 2.38 4.16
C GLU A 479 -26.07 3.04 5.53
N GLY A 480 -25.26 2.73 6.56
CA GLY A 480 -25.40 3.31 7.90
C GLY A 480 -26.55 2.71 8.72
N ARG A 481 -26.94 1.46 8.45
CA ARG A 481 -27.98 0.74 9.18
C ARG A 481 -27.53 0.25 10.57
#